data_AF-A0A140FWA0-F1
#
_entry.id   AF-A0A140FWA0-F1
#
_cell.length_a   1.000
_cell.length_b   1.000
_cell.length_c   1.000
_cell.angle_alpha   90.00
_cell.angle_beta   90.00
_cell.angle_gamma   90.00
#
_symmetry.space_group_name_H-M   'P 1'
#
loop_
_entity.id
_entity.type
_entity.pdbx_description
1 polymer ?
#
loop_
_entity_poly.entity_id
_entity_poly.type
_entity_poly.pdbx_seq_one_letter_code
_entity_poly.pdbx_strand_id
1 'polypeptide(L)'
;MSIREVFVTGGRPRTLQLGKAQVIIEHAPQWQIALGATIAGDAVRALAWLGKPHAQEAVAKLRTCLSSNDWQILISHRSNLPQWMAEAIGREAVFAEQGF
;
A
#
# COMPACT_ATOMS: atom_id res chain seq x y z
N MET A 1 14.71 21.98 0.04
CA MET A 1 14.78 20.79 0.91
C MET A 1 15.41 19.65 0.10
N SER A 2 16.34 18.89 0.69
CA SER A 2 16.92 17.69 0.04
C SER A 2 15.96 16.52 0.20
N ILE A 3 15.65 15.82 -0.90
CA ILE A 3 14.96 14.53 -0.87
C ILE A 3 15.89 13.52 -0.19
N ARG A 4 15.38 12.82 0.83
CA ARG A 4 16.08 11.71 1.49
C ARG A 4 15.41 10.41 1.11
N GLU A 5 16.20 9.43 0.67
CA GLU A 5 15.71 8.08 0.42
C GLU A 5 15.58 7.33 1.75
N VAL A 6 14.34 6.94 2.06
CA VAL A 6 14.00 6.12 3.23
C VAL A 6 13.37 4.84 2.74
N PHE A 7 13.92 3.70 3.17
CA PHE A 7 13.39 2.38 2.88
C PHE A 7 12.66 1.84 4.11
N VAL A 8 11.77 0.89 3.91
CA VAL A 8 10.99 0.28 4.98
C VAL A 8 11.28 -1.22 5.13
N THR A 9 11.25 -1.72 6.37
CA THR A 9 11.40 -3.14 6.71
C THR A 9 10.39 -3.58 7.77
N GLY A 10 10.02 -4.86 7.77
CA GLY A 10 9.31 -5.46 8.90
C GLY A 10 10.20 -5.78 10.10
N GLY A 11 11.52 -5.75 9.91
CA GLY A 11 12.50 -6.00 10.95
C GLY A 11 12.84 -4.76 11.77
N ARG A 12 14.00 -4.82 12.44
CA ARG A 12 14.54 -3.70 13.22
C ARG A 12 14.96 -2.55 12.29
N PRO A 13 14.67 -1.28 12.65
CA PRO A 13 15.17 -0.13 11.91
C PRO A 13 16.70 -0.10 11.99
N ARG A 14 17.33 0.40 10.93
CA ARG A 14 18.80 0.48 10.83
C ARG A 14 19.21 1.54 9.82
N THR A 15 20.35 2.16 10.08
CA THR A 15 20.98 3.07 9.13
C THR A 15 22.22 2.40 8.55
N LEU A 16 22.30 2.35 7.22
CA LEU A 16 23.41 1.73 6.51
C LEU A 16 24.29 2.80 5.87
N GLN A 17 25.60 2.66 6.01
CA GLN A 17 26.56 3.43 5.24
C GLN A 17 27.02 2.62 4.03
N LEU A 18 26.76 3.16 2.83
CA LEU A 18 27.16 2.60 1.54
C LEU A 18 28.16 3.55 0.90
N GLY A 19 29.44 3.37 1.21
CA GLY A 19 30.48 4.31 0.81
C GLY A 19 30.23 5.70 1.42
N LYS A 20 29.91 6.69 0.58
CA LYS A 20 29.56 8.06 1.01
C LYS A 20 28.05 8.28 1.18
N ALA A 21 27.22 7.30 0.81
CA ALA A 21 25.77 7.40 0.90
C ALA A 21 25.27 6.83 2.23
N GLN A 22 24.28 7.48 2.81
CA GLN A 22 23.57 7.00 4.00
C GLN A 22 22.17 6.55 3.60
N VAL A 23 21.86 5.28 3.85
CA VAL A 23 20.54 4.70 3.60
C VAL A 23 19.83 4.49 4.92
N ILE A 24 18.68 5.15 5.09
CA ILE A 24 17.85 4.99 6.28
C ILE A 24 16.83 3.89 6.00
N ILE A 25 16.75 2.90 6.89
CA ILE A 25 15.74 1.85 6.87
C ILE A 25 14.89 1.96 8.14
N GLU A 26 13.62 2.25 7.97
CA GLU A 26 12.65 2.39 9.05
C GLU A 26 11.78 1.14 9.19
N HIS A 27 11.23 0.95 10.38
CA HIS A 27 10.26 -0.11 10.61
C HIS A 27 8.90 0.31 10.04
N ALA A 28 8.29 -0.56 9.24
CA ALA A 28 6.91 -0.40 8.77
C ALA A 28 5.98 -1.36 9.51
N PRO A 29 4.72 -0.94 9.78
CA PRO A 29 3.74 -1.82 10.37
C PRO A 29 3.45 -3.01 9.44
N GLN A 30 3.14 -4.17 10.03
CA GLN A 30 2.99 -5.44 9.29
C GLN A 30 2.03 -5.34 8.10
N TRP A 31 0.93 -4.58 8.25
CA TRP A 31 -0.06 -4.40 7.18
C TRP A 31 0.50 -3.74 5.92
N GLN A 32 1.53 -2.89 6.03
CA GLN A 32 2.13 -2.16 4.90
C GLN A 32 3.09 -3.02 4.07
N ILE A 33 3.54 -4.15 4.63
CA ILE A 33 4.54 -5.05 4.02
C ILE A 33 4.03 -6.48 3.83
N ALA A 34 2.80 -6.78 4.28
CA ALA A 34 2.23 -8.13 4.25
C ALA A 34 2.20 -8.76 2.84
N LEU A 35 2.01 -7.92 1.81
CA LEU A 35 1.96 -8.34 0.41
C LEU A 35 3.32 -8.29 -0.30
N GLY A 36 4.40 -7.99 0.41
CA GLY A 36 5.76 -7.97 -0.13
C GLY A 36 5.94 -7.03 -1.34
N ALA A 37 6.75 -7.45 -2.30
CA ALA A 37 7.05 -6.72 -3.55
C ALA A 37 6.07 -7.08 -4.69
N THR A 38 4.81 -7.35 -4.36
CA THR A 38 3.75 -7.59 -5.35
C THR A 38 3.08 -6.28 -5.76
N ILE A 39 2.39 -6.28 -6.90
CA ILE A 39 1.59 -5.13 -7.36
C ILE A 39 0.49 -4.77 -6.36
N ALA A 40 -0.16 -5.76 -5.74
CA ALA A 40 -1.12 -5.51 -4.66
C ALA A 40 -0.44 -4.89 -3.42
N GLY A 41 0.80 -5.27 -3.12
CA GLY A 41 1.61 -4.63 -2.08
C GLY A 41 1.99 -3.19 -2.42
N ASP A 42 2.29 -2.89 -3.68
CA ASP A 42 2.51 -1.51 -4.16
C ASP A 42 1.24 -0.68 -4.04
N ALA A 43 0.07 -1.25 -4.33
CA ALA A 43 -1.21 -0.59 -4.14
C ALA A 43 -1.45 -0.21 -2.66
N VAL A 44 -1.18 -1.12 -1.71
CA VAL A 44 -1.26 -0.82 -0.27
C VAL A 44 -0.31 0.31 0.13
N ARG A 45 0.94 0.28 -0.35
CA ARG A 45 1.93 1.33 -0.09
C ARG A 45 1.54 2.68 -0.69
N ALA A 46 0.97 2.69 -1.90
CA ALA A 46 0.46 3.89 -2.54
C ALA A 46 -0.69 4.50 -1.73
N LEU A 47 -1.64 3.68 -1.26
CA LEU A 47 -2.72 4.14 -0.36
C LEU A 47 -2.17 4.69 0.96
N ALA A 48 -1.16 4.04 1.55
CA ALA A 48 -0.51 4.51 2.76
C ALA A 48 0.14 5.90 2.57
N TRP A 49 0.78 6.13 1.42
CA TRP A 49 1.41 7.40 1.07
C TRP A 49 0.38 8.51 0.82
N LEU A 50 -0.71 8.22 0.09
CA LEU A 50 -1.78 9.18 -0.22
C LEU A 50 -2.61 9.55 1.02
N GLY A 51 -2.74 8.61 1.95
CA GLY A 51 -3.45 8.79 3.21
C GLY A 51 -4.98 8.72 3.10
N LYS A 52 -5.63 8.69 4.26
CA LYS A 52 -7.08 8.54 4.42
C LYS A 52 -7.93 9.50 3.57
N PRO A 53 -7.63 10.80 3.45
CA PRO A 53 -8.47 11.74 2.68
C PRO A 53 -8.61 11.37 1.21
N HIS A 54 -7.60 10.72 0.63
CA HIS A 54 -7.54 10.37 -0.79
C HIS A 54 -7.86 8.89 -1.04
N ALA A 55 -8.19 8.12 0.01
CA ALA A 55 -8.31 6.67 -0.09
C ALA A 55 -9.38 6.23 -1.10
N GLN A 56 -10.56 6.87 -1.11
CA GLN A 56 -11.64 6.47 -2.01
C GLN A 56 -11.27 6.70 -3.48
N GLU A 57 -10.77 7.89 -3.82
CA GLU A 57 -10.35 8.23 -5.19
C GLU A 57 -9.20 7.32 -5.65
N ALA A 58 -8.23 7.07 -4.77
CA ALA A 58 -7.09 6.22 -5.08
C ALA A 58 -7.51 4.76 -5.33
N VAL A 59 -8.43 4.23 -4.52
CA VAL A 59 -8.96 2.87 -4.70
C VAL A 59 -9.73 2.74 -6.03
N ALA A 60 -10.53 3.74 -6.40
CA ALA A 60 -11.22 3.75 -7.70
C ALA A 60 -10.23 3.74 -8.87
N LYS A 61 -9.14 4.52 -8.79
CA LYS A 61 -8.05 4.46 -9.79
C LYS A 61 -7.38 3.09 -9.81
N LEU A 62 -7.03 2.55 -8.64
CA LEU A 62 -6.43 1.21 -8.54
C LEU A 62 -7.33 0.13 -9.16
N ARG A 63 -8.64 0.21 -8.99
CA ARG A 63 -9.58 -0.72 -9.62
C ARG A 63 -9.45 -0.76 -11.14
N THR A 64 -9.16 0.38 -11.78
CA THR A 64 -8.97 0.50 -13.24
C THR A 64 -7.57 0.09 -13.71
N CYS A 65 -6.55 0.27 -12.87
CA CYS A 65 -5.15 0.01 -13.20
C CYS A 65 -4.70 -1.42 -12.88
N LEU A 66 -5.33 -2.07 -11.90
CA LEU A 66 -4.96 -3.41 -11.45
C LEU A 66 -5.59 -4.50 -12.32
N SER A 67 -4.86 -5.59 -12.50
CA SER A 67 -5.45 -6.82 -13.05
C SER A 67 -6.54 -7.34 -12.12
N SER A 68 -7.50 -8.10 -12.65
CA SER A 68 -8.53 -8.74 -11.82
C SER A 68 -7.92 -9.62 -10.72
N ASN A 69 -6.79 -10.27 -10.99
CA ASN A 69 -6.09 -11.10 -10.00
C ASN A 69 -5.51 -10.26 -8.86
N ASP A 70 -4.80 -9.16 -9.17
CA ASP A 70 -4.23 -8.29 -8.14
C ASP A 70 -5.30 -7.59 -7.31
N TRP A 71 -6.42 -7.23 -7.95
CA TRP A 71 -7.59 -6.68 -7.26
C TRP A 71 -8.18 -7.68 -6.26
N GLN A 72 -8.31 -8.96 -6.64
CA GLN A 72 -8.79 -10.01 -5.72
C GLN A 72 -7.80 -10.27 -4.57
N ILE A 73 -6.49 -10.22 -4.83
CA ILE A 73 -5.48 -10.29 -3.77
C ILE A 73 -5.68 -9.12 -2.79
N LEU A 74 -5.89 -7.90 -3.30
CA LEU A 74 -6.11 -6.73 -2.45
C LEU A 74 -7.39 -6.86 -1.60
N ILE A 75 -8.50 -7.32 -2.18
CA ILE A 75 -9.76 -7.56 -1.46
C ILE A 75 -9.59 -8.64 -0.38
N SER A 76 -8.97 -9.77 -0.71
CA SER A 76 -8.80 -10.88 0.25
C SER A 76 -7.95 -10.50 1.46
N HIS A 77 -7.07 -9.50 1.35
CA HIS A 77 -6.23 -9.00 2.44
C HIS A 77 -6.84 -7.82 3.22
N ARG A 78 -8.05 -7.38 2.86
CA ARG A 78 -8.71 -6.20 3.43
C ARG A 78 -8.82 -6.22 4.96
N SER A 79 -9.03 -7.39 5.56
CA SER A 79 -9.12 -7.57 7.02
C SER A 79 -7.83 -7.25 7.77
N ASN A 80 -6.68 -7.29 7.08
CA ASN A 80 -5.37 -6.99 7.66
C ASN A 80 -5.00 -5.51 7.53
N LEU A 81 -5.82 -4.71 6.84
CA LEU A 81 -5.54 -3.30 6.57
C LEU A 81 -6.22 -2.39 7.62
N PRO A 82 -5.71 -1.15 7.82
CA PRO A 82 -6.40 -0.14 8.60
C PRO A 82 -7.85 0.05 8.14
N GLN A 83 -8.76 0.27 9.08
CA GLN A 83 -10.21 0.38 8.81
C GLN A 83 -10.55 1.31 7.64
N TRP A 84 -9.88 2.45 7.53
CA TRP A 84 -10.14 3.41 6.45
C TRP A 84 -9.76 2.91 5.05
N MET A 85 -8.74 2.06 4.92
CA MET A 85 -8.42 1.38 3.66
C MET A 85 -9.44 0.27 3.39
N ALA A 86 -9.75 -0.50 4.43
CA ALA A 86 -10.69 -1.61 4.33
C ALA A 86 -12.08 -1.16 3.87
N GLU A 87 -12.57 -0.05 4.40
CA GLU A 87 -13.83 0.56 3.98
C GLU A 87 -13.77 1.05 2.53
N ALA A 88 -12.70 1.73 2.11
CA ALA A 88 -12.57 2.24 0.74
C ALA A 88 -12.54 1.10 -0.29
N ILE A 89 -11.72 0.08 -0.07
CA ILE A 89 -11.65 -1.14 -0.90
C ILE A 89 -13.00 -1.86 -0.91
N GLY A 90 -13.66 -1.96 0.25
CA GLY A 90 -14.95 -2.61 0.36
C GLY A 90 -16.06 -1.93 -0.41
N ARG A 91 -16.13 -0.59 -0.33
CA ARG A 91 -17.09 0.19 -1.11
C ARG A 91 -16.87 -0.02 -2.60
N GLU A 92 -15.62 0.09 -3.05
CA GLU A 92 -15.28 -0.07 -4.48
C GLU A 92 -15.57 -1.48 -5.00
N ALA A 93 -15.31 -2.51 -4.19
CA ALA A 93 -15.61 -3.90 -4.56
C ALA A 93 -17.11 -4.10 -4.82
N VAL A 94 -17.97 -3.56 -3.96
CA VAL A 94 -19.43 -3.63 -4.12
C VAL A 94 -19.89 -2.85 -5.36
N PHE A 95 -19.32 -1.67 -5.63
CA PHE A 95 -19.62 -0.93 -6.86
C PHE A 95 -19.23 -1.70 -8.13
N ALA A 96 -18.09 -2.37 -8.12
CA ALA A 96 -17.61 -3.15 -9.26
C ALA A 96 -18.44 -4.41 -9.53
N GLU A 97 -19.08 -4.98 -8.50
CA GLU A 97 -20.00 -6.12 -8.64
C GLU A 97 -21.39 -5.73 -9.16
N GLN A 98 -21.70 -4.43 -9.18
CA GLN A 98 -23.00 -3.88 -9.60
C GLN A 98 -23.03 -3.30 -11.03
N GLY A 99 -21.94 -3.38 -11.81
CA GLY A 99 -21.94 -3.00 -13.24
C GLY A 99 -22.59 -4.09 -14.12
N PHE A 100 -23.46 -3.83 -15.11
CA PHE A 100 -23.52 -2.76 -16.12
C PHE A 100 -22.17 -2.44 -16.75
#